data_AF-A0A024TUB5-F1
#
_entry.id   AF-A0A024TUB5-F1
#
_cell.length_a   1.000
_cell.length_b   1.000
_cell.length_c   1.000
_cell.angle_alpha   90.00
_cell.angle_beta   90.00
_cell.angle_gamma   90.00
#
_symmetry.space_group_name_H-M   'P 1'
#
loop_
_entity.id
_entity.type
_entity.pdbx_description
1 polymer ?
#
loop_
_entity_poly.entity_id
_entity_poly.type
_entity_poly.pdbx_seq_one_letter_code
_entity_poly.pdbx_strand_id
1 'polypeptide(L)'
;MCSAASSVCLSADLLPRVTAFQNGVHHDVVPLIRALHRTAADDENDALTGFRKVLGDWLKVHCADRLPDVITMVPAMLPMVTDYAATVGDIELLEMIWNKCPRSENSNDEGAALVYVAALAGQVDMVAFLLSQIDATDACGRAISHAMVGAASKGHLRVVEYLHRHRHDRQTTDLMDVAASQGHLSVVEFLHLHRREGCTTAAMDRAAGNGHLDVVKFLHAHRREGCTKAAISLAAAGGHLHVVQWLCDHRKEGWHGDALTHAAAGGHVDILAFLLQKRPRAGCLVLGMDLAATNGHLDVVKFLHTHRKDGCSDKALAGALRNGHTHVVAYFLKHGDDLIHGVCCACGFNKPRRHACLVKSM
;
A
#
# COMPACT_ATOMS: atom_id res chain seq x y z
N MET A 1 -47.15 -46.70 -24.18
CA MET A 1 -46.30 -45.62 -24.73
C MET A 1 -45.36 -45.17 -23.63
N CYS A 2 -44.14 -45.71 -23.57
CA CYS A 2 -43.11 -45.10 -22.73
C CYS A 2 -42.90 -43.69 -23.27
N SER A 3 -43.09 -42.67 -22.44
CA SER A 3 -42.99 -41.29 -22.87
C SER A 3 -41.59 -41.03 -23.41
N ALA A 4 -41.46 -40.12 -24.38
CA ALA A 4 -40.15 -39.70 -24.90
C ALA A 4 -39.18 -39.29 -23.77
N ALA A 5 -39.71 -38.80 -22.64
CA ALA A 5 -38.94 -38.51 -21.44
C ALA A 5 -38.27 -39.77 -20.83
N SER A 6 -38.96 -40.92 -20.75
CA SER A 6 -38.33 -42.17 -20.29
C SER A 6 -37.24 -42.68 -21.24
N SER A 7 -37.40 -42.49 -22.54
CA SER A 7 -36.38 -42.86 -23.54
C SER A 7 -35.12 -41.99 -23.43
N VAL A 8 -35.27 -40.70 -23.14
CA VAL A 8 -34.15 -39.77 -22.94
C VAL A 8 -33.44 -40.07 -21.61
N CYS A 9 -34.19 -40.30 -20.53
CA CYS A 9 -33.65 -40.58 -19.20
C CYS A 9 -33.01 -41.97 -19.05
N LEU A 10 -33.17 -42.88 -20.02
CA LEU A 10 -32.55 -44.22 -20.05
C LEU A 10 -31.55 -44.39 -21.19
N SER A 11 -31.24 -43.31 -21.92
CA SER A 11 -30.32 -43.37 -23.05
C SER A 11 -28.90 -43.68 -22.57
N ALA A 12 -28.32 -44.76 -23.10
CA ALA A 12 -26.97 -45.22 -22.77
C ALA A 12 -25.87 -44.21 -23.18
N ASP A 13 -26.15 -43.28 -24.10
CA ASP A 13 -25.21 -42.24 -24.52
C ASP A 13 -25.36 -40.94 -23.71
N LEU A 14 -26.58 -40.67 -23.24
CA LEU A 14 -26.93 -39.46 -22.50
C LEU A 14 -26.69 -39.64 -20.99
N LEU A 15 -26.98 -40.83 -20.43
CA LEU A 15 -26.74 -41.12 -19.01
C LEU A 15 -25.29 -40.87 -18.60
N PRO A 16 -24.25 -41.37 -19.31
CA PRO A 16 -22.86 -41.12 -18.96
C PRO A 16 -22.49 -39.64 -19.01
N ARG A 17 -23.07 -38.86 -19.92
CA ARG A 17 -22.85 -37.40 -19.99
C ARG A 17 -23.58 -36.67 -18.88
N VAL A 18 -24.80 -37.07 -18.54
CA VAL A 18 -25.59 -36.52 -17.44
C VAL A 18 -24.93 -36.85 -16.09
N THR A 19 -24.48 -38.10 -15.89
CA THR A 19 -23.73 -38.54 -14.70
C THR A 19 -22.31 -37.99 -14.64
N ALA A 20 -21.64 -37.77 -15.77
CA ALA A 20 -20.38 -37.01 -15.79
C ALA A 20 -20.60 -35.53 -15.45
N PHE A 21 -21.74 -34.96 -15.85
CA PHE A 21 -22.16 -33.61 -15.46
C PHE A 21 -22.65 -33.55 -14.00
N GLN A 22 -23.07 -34.66 -13.39
CA GLN A 22 -23.36 -34.73 -11.95
C GLN A 22 -22.12 -34.47 -11.08
N ASN A 23 -20.91 -34.59 -11.65
CA ASN A 23 -19.65 -34.16 -11.05
C ASN A 23 -19.04 -32.91 -11.74
N GLY A 24 -19.78 -32.29 -12.65
CA GLY A 24 -19.34 -31.16 -13.47
C GLY A 24 -19.86 -29.83 -12.94
N VAL A 25 -19.13 -28.76 -13.22
CA VAL A 25 -19.54 -27.40 -12.85
C VAL A 25 -20.42 -26.82 -13.96
N HIS A 26 -21.54 -26.17 -13.60
CA HIS A 26 -22.35 -25.44 -14.57
C HIS A 26 -21.52 -24.38 -15.32
N HIS A 27 -21.79 -24.22 -16.62
CA HIS A 27 -21.01 -23.32 -17.48
C HIS A 27 -20.97 -21.88 -16.98
N ASP A 28 -22.07 -21.38 -16.39
CA ASP A 28 -22.15 -20.04 -15.82
C ASP A 28 -21.26 -19.83 -14.59
N VAL A 29 -20.82 -20.91 -13.93
CA VAL A 29 -19.94 -20.85 -12.75
C VAL A 29 -18.46 -20.86 -13.16
N VAL A 30 -18.15 -21.27 -14.39
CA VAL A 30 -16.78 -21.33 -14.92
C VAL A 30 -16.01 -20.00 -14.78
N PRO A 31 -16.60 -18.82 -15.06
CA PRO A 31 -15.91 -17.54 -14.84
C PRO A 31 -15.50 -17.33 -13.37
N LEU A 32 -16.37 -17.70 -12.43
CA LEU A 32 -16.12 -17.56 -10.99
C LEU A 32 -15.00 -18.50 -10.54
N ILE A 33 -14.99 -19.75 -11.02
CA ILE A 33 -13.91 -20.70 -10.74
C ILE A 33 -12.57 -20.23 -11.32
N ARG A 34 -12.56 -19.69 -12.53
CA ARG A 34 -11.34 -19.14 -13.13
C ARG A 34 -10.82 -17.94 -12.34
N ALA A 35 -11.70 -17.11 -11.79
CA ALA A 35 -11.32 -16.00 -10.92
C ALA A 35 -10.74 -16.52 -9.59
N LEU A 36 -11.39 -17.52 -8.98
CA LEU A 36 -10.93 -18.16 -7.75
C LEU A 36 -9.57 -18.86 -7.88
N HIS A 37 -9.24 -19.42 -9.05
CA HIS A 37 -7.90 -19.98 -9.25
C HIS A 37 -6.81 -18.91 -9.33
N ARG A 38 -7.14 -17.71 -9.85
CA ARG A 38 -6.18 -16.60 -9.90
C ARG A 38 -5.91 -16.04 -8.51
N THR A 39 -6.90 -16.04 -7.62
CA THR A 39 -6.71 -15.65 -6.22
C THR A 39 -5.72 -16.51 -5.47
N ALA A 40 -5.45 -17.73 -5.91
CA ALA A 40 -4.43 -18.59 -5.30
C ALA A 40 -3.01 -18.40 -5.88
N ALA A 41 -2.85 -17.65 -6.98
CA ALA A 41 -1.60 -17.55 -7.74
C ALA A 41 -0.98 -16.14 -7.73
N ASP A 42 -1.80 -15.10 -7.58
CA ASP A 42 -1.39 -13.70 -7.64
C ASP A 42 -1.29 -13.08 -6.22
N ASP A 43 -0.82 -11.83 -6.12
CA ASP A 43 -0.88 -11.04 -4.87
C ASP A 43 -2.34 -11.00 -4.36
N GLU A 44 -2.56 -11.38 -3.10
CA GLU A 44 -3.88 -11.64 -2.51
C GLU A 44 -4.87 -10.49 -2.76
N ASN A 45 -4.42 -9.23 -2.69
CA ASN A 45 -5.29 -8.05 -2.80
C ASN A 45 -5.80 -7.78 -4.24
N ASP A 46 -4.92 -7.89 -5.24
CA ASP A 46 -5.28 -7.65 -6.64
C ASP A 46 -6.21 -8.75 -7.15
N ALA A 47 -5.95 -9.98 -6.72
CA ALA A 47 -6.73 -11.12 -7.12
C ALA A 47 -8.15 -11.09 -6.51
N LEU A 48 -8.29 -10.73 -5.23
CA LEU A 48 -9.59 -10.50 -4.57
C LEU A 48 -10.39 -9.42 -5.30
N THR A 49 -9.74 -8.33 -5.71
CA THR A 49 -10.38 -7.27 -6.51
C THR A 49 -10.90 -7.80 -7.85
N GLY A 50 -10.09 -8.63 -8.53
CA GLY A 50 -10.49 -9.33 -9.75
C GLY A 50 -11.70 -10.23 -9.56
N PHE A 51 -11.71 -11.03 -8.48
CA PHE A 51 -12.83 -11.90 -8.15
C PHE A 51 -14.12 -11.11 -7.87
N ARG A 52 -14.05 -10.06 -7.03
CA ARG A 52 -15.20 -9.20 -6.70
C ARG A 52 -15.85 -8.62 -7.97
N LYS A 53 -15.04 -8.19 -8.94
CA LYS A 53 -15.56 -7.71 -10.23
C LYS A 53 -16.30 -8.80 -11.00
N VAL A 54 -15.72 -9.99 -11.12
CA VAL A 54 -16.36 -11.12 -11.83
C VAL A 54 -17.65 -11.55 -11.13
N LEU A 55 -17.66 -11.61 -9.80
CA LEU A 55 -18.86 -11.93 -9.03
C LEU A 55 -19.95 -10.86 -9.21
N GLY A 56 -19.60 -9.58 -9.14
CA GLY A 56 -20.54 -8.49 -9.38
C GLY A 56 -21.15 -8.51 -10.79
N ASP A 57 -20.35 -8.81 -11.82
CA ASP A 57 -20.85 -8.95 -13.19
C ASP A 57 -21.71 -10.20 -13.36
N TRP A 58 -21.36 -11.29 -12.68
CA TRP A 58 -22.18 -12.50 -12.66
C TRP A 58 -23.54 -12.27 -12.01
N LEU A 59 -23.60 -11.54 -10.89
CA LEU A 59 -24.85 -11.21 -10.18
C LEU A 59 -25.78 -10.28 -10.97
N LYS A 60 -25.26 -9.52 -11.94
CA LYS A 60 -26.11 -8.73 -12.86
C LYS A 60 -26.86 -9.61 -13.87
N VAL A 61 -26.30 -10.78 -14.19
CA VAL A 61 -26.84 -11.71 -15.20
C VAL A 61 -27.63 -12.84 -14.53
N HIS A 62 -27.23 -13.24 -13.33
CA HIS A 62 -27.75 -14.39 -12.60
C HIS A 62 -28.27 -13.98 -11.21
N CYS A 63 -29.38 -14.59 -10.78
CA CYS A 63 -29.98 -14.27 -9.48
C CYS A 63 -29.07 -14.71 -8.31
N ALA A 64 -28.99 -13.89 -7.26
CA ALA A 64 -28.26 -14.21 -6.03
C ALA A 64 -28.74 -15.51 -5.37
N ASP A 65 -30.00 -15.90 -5.55
CA ASP A 65 -30.56 -17.16 -5.06
C ASP A 65 -29.84 -18.42 -5.55
N ARG A 66 -29.04 -18.30 -6.61
CA ARG A 66 -28.24 -19.39 -7.17
C ARG A 66 -26.89 -19.56 -6.44
N LEU A 67 -26.43 -18.58 -5.67
CA LEU A 67 -25.15 -18.66 -4.95
C LEU A 67 -25.06 -19.81 -3.94
N PRO A 68 -26.10 -20.17 -3.17
CA PRO A 68 -26.05 -21.35 -2.30
C PRO A 68 -25.74 -22.65 -3.04
N ASP A 69 -26.30 -22.84 -4.24
CA ASP A 69 -26.02 -24.01 -5.09
C ASP A 69 -24.56 -23.98 -5.57
N VAL A 70 -24.09 -22.80 -5.99
CA VAL A 70 -22.70 -22.60 -6.42
C VAL A 70 -21.71 -22.86 -5.29
N ILE A 71 -22.01 -22.39 -4.07
CA ILE A 71 -21.19 -22.61 -2.88
C ILE A 71 -21.20 -24.10 -2.49
N THR A 72 -22.32 -24.79 -2.66
CA THR A 72 -22.38 -26.24 -2.44
C THR A 72 -21.47 -26.99 -3.42
N MET A 73 -21.42 -26.55 -4.69
CA MET A 73 -20.50 -27.11 -5.70
C MET A 73 -19.03 -26.74 -5.42
N VAL A 74 -18.77 -25.52 -4.93
CA VAL A 74 -17.43 -24.98 -4.72
C VAL A 74 -17.37 -24.29 -3.35
N PRO A 75 -17.16 -25.04 -2.25
CA PRO A 75 -17.20 -24.50 -0.88
C PRO A 75 -16.22 -23.35 -0.62
N ALA A 76 -15.10 -23.33 -1.32
CA ALA A 76 -14.12 -22.25 -1.27
C ALA A 76 -14.66 -20.88 -1.72
N MET A 77 -15.84 -20.83 -2.36
CA MET A 77 -16.48 -19.57 -2.74
C MET A 77 -17.16 -18.87 -1.57
N LEU A 78 -17.54 -19.59 -0.50
CA LEU A 78 -18.23 -19.00 0.65
C LEU A 78 -17.52 -17.75 1.22
N PRO A 79 -16.24 -17.82 1.65
CA PRO A 79 -15.54 -16.65 2.20
C PRO A 79 -15.38 -15.51 1.18
N MET A 80 -15.31 -15.82 -0.12
CA MET A 80 -15.17 -14.80 -1.16
C MET A 80 -16.48 -14.04 -1.39
N VAL A 81 -17.61 -14.75 -1.33
CA VAL A 81 -18.93 -14.15 -1.51
C VAL A 81 -19.34 -13.35 -0.27
N THR A 82 -19.04 -13.83 0.93
CA THR A 82 -19.30 -13.06 2.17
C THR A 82 -18.41 -11.81 2.25
N ASP A 83 -17.13 -11.92 1.86
CA ASP A 83 -16.23 -10.76 1.71
C ASP A 83 -16.77 -9.75 0.69
N TYR A 84 -17.26 -10.21 -0.47
CA TYR A 84 -17.88 -9.35 -1.47
C TYR A 84 -19.10 -8.62 -0.89
N ALA A 85 -20.02 -9.35 -0.24
CA ALA A 85 -21.22 -8.78 0.36
C ALA A 85 -20.87 -7.71 1.41
N ALA A 86 -19.89 -7.98 2.28
CA ALA A 86 -19.41 -7.02 3.27
C ALA A 86 -18.75 -5.79 2.63
N THR A 87 -18.02 -5.96 1.52
CA THR A 87 -17.36 -4.88 0.78
C THR A 87 -18.38 -3.96 0.11
N VAL A 88 -19.41 -4.52 -0.55
CA VAL A 88 -20.44 -3.73 -1.23
C VAL A 88 -21.53 -3.21 -0.29
N GLY A 89 -21.62 -3.76 0.93
CA GLY A 89 -22.63 -3.41 1.92
C GLY A 89 -23.99 -4.08 1.70
N ASP A 90 -24.01 -5.23 1.00
CA ASP A 90 -25.24 -5.95 0.68
C ASP A 90 -25.62 -6.89 1.84
N ILE A 91 -26.40 -6.34 2.78
CA ILE A 91 -26.85 -7.04 3.98
C ILE A 91 -27.80 -8.19 3.61
N GLU A 92 -28.69 -7.97 2.63
CA GLU A 92 -29.67 -8.98 2.20
C GLU A 92 -28.96 -10.20 1.61
N LEU A 93 -27.95 -9.99 0.77
CA LEU A 93 -27.12 -11.06 0.22
C LEU A 93 -26.41 -11.84 1.33
N LEU A 94 -25.82 -11.14 2.29
CA LEU A 94 -25.08 -11.76 3.38
C LEU A 94 -26.00 -12.60 4.29
N GLU A 95 -27.17 -12.07 4.64
CA GLU A 95 -28.19 -12.80 5.40
C GLU A 95 -28.70 -14.02 4.65
N MET A 96 -28.96 -13.90 3.34
CA MET A 96 -29.39 -15.01 2.49
C MET A 96 -28.36 -16.16 2.51
N ILE A 97 -27.08 -15.83 2.38
CA ILE A 97 -26.00 -16.82 2.40
C ILE A 97 -25.90 -17.47 3.78
N TRP A 98 -25.90 -16.68 4.86
CA TRP A 98 -25.81 -17.24 6.22
C TRP A 98 -27.01 -18.09 6.62
N ASN A 99 -28.19 -17.83 6.05
CA ASN A 99 -29.38 -18.65 6.29
C ASN A 99 -29.36 -19.97 5.52
N LYS A 100 -28.77 -20.00 4.32
CA LYS A 100 -28.79 -21.16 3.41
C LYS A 100 -27.50 -22.00 3.45
N CYS A 101 -26.39 -21.44 3.93
CA CYS A 101 -25.10 -22.13 4.01
C CYS A 101 -24.65 -22.24 5.48
N PRO A 102 -24.21 -23.42 5.95
CA PRO A 102 -23.78 -23.61 7.34
C PRO A 102 -22.55 -22.73 7.66
N ARG A 103 -22.61 -22.02 8.79
CA ARG A 103 -21.49 -21.21 9.31
C ARG A 103 -20.37 -22.10 9.84
N SER A 104 -19.13 -21.59 9.81
CA SER A 104 -18.01 -22.27 10.46
C SER A 104 -18.19 -22.32 11.99
N GLU A 105 -17.55 -23.30 12.64
CA GLU A 105 -17.55 -23.45 14.10
C GLU A 105 -16.90 -22.24 14.83
N ASN A 106 -16.09 -21.44 14.12
CA ASN A 106 -15.45 -20.20 14.62
C ASN A 106 -16.18 -18.94 14.14
N SER A 107 -17.50 -18.89 14.32
CA SER A 107 -18.39 -17.83 13.83
C SER A 107 -17.99 -16.40 14.24
N ASN A 108 -17.32 -16.23 15.38
CA ASN A 108 -16.88 -14.93 15.90
C ASN A 108 -15.65 -14.38 15.17
N ASP A 109 -14.71 -15.24 14.77
CA ASP A 109 -13.51 -14.80 14.03
C ASP A 109 -13.88 -14.43 12.59
N GLU A 110 -14.78 -15.19 11.98
CA GLU A 110 -15.36 -14.90 10.66
C GLU A 110 -16.14 -13.57 10.68
N GLY A 111 -16.99 -13.36 11.70
CA GLY A 111 -17.71 -12.11 11.90
C GLY A 111 -16.75 -10.91 12.08
N ALA A 112 -15.73 -11.05 12.92
CA ALA A 112 -14.74 -10.00 13.14
C ALA A 112 -13.97 -9.62 11.87
N ALA A 113 -13.62 -10.60 11.02
CA ALA A 113 -12.98 -10.36 9.74
C ALA A 113 -13.89 -9.56 8.80
N LEU A 114 -15.18 -9.90 8.71
CA LEU A 114 -16.14 -9.17 7.89
C LEU A 114 -16.37 -7.73 8.38
N VAL A 115 -16.36 -7.50 9.70
CA VAL A 115 -16.45 -6.12 10.26
C VAL A 115 -15.27 -5.28 9.77
N TYR A 116 -14.07 -5.85 9.76
CA TYR A 116 -12.88 -5.17 9.25
C TYR A 116 -13.00 -4.85 7.74
N VAL A 117 -13.45 -5.81 6.92
CA VAL A 117 -13.68 -5.62 5.48
C VAL A 117 -14.70 -4.52 5.22
N ALA A 118 -15.85 -4.57 5.89
CA ALA A 118 -16.90 -3.55 5.77
C ALA A 118 -16.39 -2.16 6.19
N ALA A 119 -15.55 -2.09 7.23
CA ALA A 119 -14.95 -0.84 7.69
C ALA A 119 -13.92 -0.28 6.71
N LEU A 120 -13.10 -1.14 6.08
CA LEU A 120 -12.19 -0.76 4.99
C LEU A 120 -12.95 -0.26 3.75
N ALA A 121 -14.16 -0.73 3.51
CA ALA A 121 -15.01 -0.31 2.38
C ALA A 121 -15.92 0.88 2.71
N GLY A 122 -15.96 1.32 3.98
CA GLY A 122 -16.76 2.48 4.40
C GLY A 122 -18.25 2.19 4.63
N GLN A 123 -18.62 0.91 4.76
CA GLN A 123 -20.01 0.46 4.87
C GLN A 123 -20.51 0.52 6.33
N VAL A 124 -21.03 1.68 6.74
CA VAL A 124 -21.47 1.92 8.13
C VAL A 124 -22.59 0.96 8.56
N ASP A 125 -23.60 0.77 7.70
CA ASP A 125 -24.77 -0.05 8.05
C ASP A 125 -24.40 -1.53 8.13
N MET A 126 -23.53 -2.01 7.24
CA MET A 126 -22.96 -3.35 7.31
C MET A 126 -22.11 -3.54 8.58
N VAL A 127 -21.26 -2.57 8.93
CA VAL A 127 -20.49 -2.61 10.19
C VAL A 127 -21.43 -2.70 11.41
N ALA A 128 -22.51 -1.91 11.41
CA ALA A 128 -23.50 -1.92 12.47
C ALA A 128 -24.19 -3.27 12.60
N PHE A 129 -24.66 -3.81 11.47
CA PHE A 129 -25.28 -5.13 11.38
C PHE A 129 -24.35 -6.24 11.86
N LEU A 130 -23.12 -6.30 11.36
CA LEU A 130 -22.16 -7.33 11.75
C LEU A 130 -21.83 -7.28 13.25
N LEU A 131 -21.65 -6.08 13.82
CA LEU A 131 -21.38 -5.91 15.24
C LEU A 131 -22.57 -6.31 16.11
N SER A 132 -23.82 -6.18 15.64
CA SER A 132 -24.98 -6.65 16.40
C SER A 132 -25.08 -8.18 16.47
N GLN A 133 -24.36 -8.90 15.60
CA GLN A 133 -24.31 -10.37 15.58
C GLN A 133 -23.15 -10.96 16.39
N ILE A 134 -22.21 -10.13 16.87
CA ILE A 134 -21.04 -10.60 17.63
C ILE A 134 -21.35 -10.49 19.12
N ASP A 135 -21.19 -11.60 19.85
CA ASP A 135 -21.36 -11.63 21.30
C ASP A 135 -20.42 -10.62 21.98
N ALA A 136 -20.92 -9.97 23.03
CA ALA A 136 -20.20 -8.98 23.84
C ALA A 136 -19.06 -9.63 24.66
N THR A 137 -18.00 -10.02 23.95
CA THR A 137 -16.78 -10.65 24.45
C THR A 137 -15.56 -9.81 24.09
N ASP A 138 -14.39 -10.16 24.63
CA ASP A 138 -13.11 -9.51 24.26
C ASP A 138 -12.82 -9.55 22.75
N ALA A 139 -13.42 -10.49 22.01
CA ALA A 139 -13.31 -10.56 20.56
C ALA A 139 -13.98 -9.36 19.88
N CYS A 140 -15.13 -8.89 20.39
CA CYS A 140 -15.82 -7.69 19.90
C CYS A 140 -14.95 -6.43 20.07
N GLY A 141 -14.29 -6.29 21.23
CA GLY A 141 -13.36 -5.18 21.47
C GLY A 141 -12.17 -5.16 20.51
N ARG A 142 -11.63 -6.33 20.16
CA ARG A 142 -10.58 -6.45 19.13
C ARG A 142 -11.12 -6.10 17.73
N ALA A 143 -12.27 -6.65 17.34
CA ALA A 143 -12.89 -6.40 16.05
C ALA A 143 -13.14 -4.91 15.81
N ILE A 144 -13.76 -4.22 16.78
CA ILE A 144 -13.96 -2.76 16.74
C ILE A 144 -12.62 -2.03 16.62
N SER A 145 -11.58 -2.51 17.30
CA SER A 145 -10.27 -1.87 17.25
C SER A 145 -9.63 -1.96 15.87
N HIS A 146 -9.61 -3.15 15.27
CA HIS A 146 -9.09 -3.38 13.93
C HIS A 146 -9.91 -2.64 12.87
N ALA A 147 -11.25 -2.71 12.95
CA ALA A 147 -12.16 -2.02 12.05
C ALA A 147 -11.95 -0.50 12.07
N MET A 148 -11.73 0.10 13.24
CA MET A 148 -11.47 1.53 13.35
C MET A 148 -10.15 1.93 12.68
N VAL A 149 -9.10 1.11 12.81
CA VAL A 149 -7.82 1.34 12.11
C VAL A 149 -8.01 1.21 10.60
N GLY A 150 -8.74 0.19 10.14
CA GLY A 150 -9.08 0.00 8.73
C GLY A 150 -9.81 1.21 8.16
N ALA A 151 -10.91 1.64 8.80
CA ALA A 151 -11.67 2.82 8.40
C ALA A 151 -10.82 4.10 8.39
N ALA A 152 -9.98 4.30 9.41
CA ALA A 152 -9.09 5.45 9.47
C ALA A 152 -8.01 5.43 8.37
N SER A 153 -7.51 4.25 7.99
CA SER A 153 -6.54 4.07 6.90
C SER A 153 -7.11 4.34 5.51
N LYS A 154 -8.44 4.31 5.37
CA LYS A 154 -9.17 4.58 4.12
C LYS A 154 -9.96 5.89 4.13
N GLY A 155 -9.88 6.64 5.24
CA GLY A 155 -10.52 7.95 5.36
C GLY A 155 -12.03 7.89 5.54
N HIS A 156 -12.57 6.74 5.96
CA HIS A 156 -14.01 6.55 6.15
C HIS A 156 -14.47 7.13 7.49
N LEU A 157 -14.52 8.47 7.58
CA LEU A 157 -14.87 9.20 8.78
C LEU A 157 -16.20 8.74 9.41
N ARG A 158 -17.24 8.48 8.60
CA ARG A 158 -18.54 8.02 9.12
C ARG A 158 -18.44 6.69 9.88
N VAL A 159 -17.60 5.76 9.41
CA VAL A 159 -17.35 4.50 10.12
C VAL A 159 -16.54 4.76 11.39
N VAL A 160 -15.53 5.64 11.33
CA VAL A 160 -14.75 6.04 12.52
C VAL A 160 -15.65 6.66 13.60
N GLU A 161 -16.55 7.57 13.22
CA GLU A 161 -17.53 8.17 14.13
C GLU A 161 -18.48 7.14 14.74
N TYR A 162 -19.02 6.23 13.92
CA TYR A 162 -19.89 5.16 14.38
C TYR A 162 -19.18 4.27 15.39
N LEU A 163 -18.00 3.76 15.06
CA LEU A 163 -17.21 2.89 15.94
C LEU A 163 -16.75 3.62 17.20
N HIS A 164 -16.49 4.93 17.14
CA HIS A 164 -16.14 5.72 18.31
C HIS A 164 -17.28 5.79 19.34
N ARG A 165 -18.53 5.96 18.90
CA ARG A 165 -19.71 6.00 19.79
C ARG A 165 -20.02 4.67 20.48
N HIS A 166 -19.61 3.56 19.87
CA HIS A 166 -19.90 2.20 20.34
C HIS A 166 -18.68 1.52 20.98
N ARG A 167 -17.60 2.27 21.23
CA ARG A 167 -16.37 1.73 21.82
C ARG A 167 -16.41 1.70 23.35
N HIS A 168 -15.91 0.59 23.89
CA HIS A 168 -15.42 0.47 25.26
C HIS A 168 -13.90 0.20 25.23
N ASP A 169 -13.10 1.20 25.61
CA ASP A 169 -11.80 1.07 26.29
C ASP A 169 -10.52 0.52 25.59
N ARG A 170 -10.26 0.83 24.30
CA ARG A 170 -8.86 0.75 23.80
C ARG A 170 -8.33 2.06 23.23
N GLN A 171 -7.29 2.55 23.89
CA GLN A 171 -6.58 3.78 23.65
C GLN A 171 -5.27 3.48 22.92
N THR A 172 -5.15 3.81 21.64
CA THR A 172 -3.91 3.63 20.87
C THR A 172 -3.59 4.87 20.05
N THR A 173 -2.30 5.24 20.03
CA THR A 173 -1.77 6.36 19.21
C THR A 173 -1.72 6.01 17.72
N ASP A 174 -1.63 4.71 17.40
CA ASP A 174 -1.51 4.19 16.03
C ASP A 174 -2.63 4.67 15.11
N LEU A 175 -3.82 4.96 15.65
CA LEU A 175 -4.98 5.34 14.86
C LEU A 175 -4.78 6.69 14.15
N MET A 176 -4.26 7.69 14.88
CA MET A 176 -3.96 9.01 14.29
C MET A 176 -2.72 8.94 13.39
N ASP A 177 -1.73 8.13 13.75
CA ASP A 177 -0.53 7.90 12.92
C ASP A 177 -0.91 7.31 11.55
N VAL A 178 -1.79 6.32 11.52
CA VAL A 178 -2.27 5.69 10.29
C VAL A 178 -3.10 6.68 9.46
N ALA A 179 -4.07 7.37 10.06
CA ALA A 179 -4.88 8.36 9.35
C ALA A 179 -4.00 9.49 8.75
N ALA A 180 -3.01 9.96 9.51
CA ALA A 180 -2.08 10.98 9.06
C ALA A 180 -1.19 10.48 7.91
N SER A 181 -0.68 9.25 8.03
CA SER A 181 0.14 8.64 6.98
C SER A 181 -0.59 8.51 5.64
N GLN A 182 -1.92 8.34 5.67
CA GLN A 182 -2.76 8.20 4.47
C GLN A 182 -3.40 9.52 4.01
N GLY A 183 -3.08 10.64 4.68
CA GLY A 183 -3.55 11.96 4.25
C GLY A 183 -5.01 12.25 4.59
N HIS A 184 -5.62 11.50 5.50
CA HIS A 184 -7.04 11.65 5.83
C HIS A 184 -7.25 12.72 6.91
N LEU A 185 -7.08 13.99 6.53
CA LEU A 185 -7.16 15.14 7.44
C LEU A 185 -8.47 15.17 8.27
N SER A 186 -9.61 14.88 7.66
CA SER A 186 -10.91 14.87 8.36
C SER A 186 -10.96 13.84 9.50
N VAL A 187 -10.32 12.68 9.31
CA VAL A 187 -10.17 11.67 10.36
C VAL A 187 -9.19 12.16 11.42
N VAL A 188 -8.06 12.76 11.03
CA VAL A 188 -7.08 13.32 11.98
C VAL A 188 -7.71 14.40 12.86
N GLU A 189 -8.49 15.31 12.29
CA GLU A 189 -9.23 16.36 13.01
C GLU A 189 -10.24 15.75 13.99
N PHE A 190 -11.03 14.78 13.54
CA PHE A 190 -11.99 14.09 14.39
C PHE A 190 -11.29 13.41 15.58
N LEU A 191 -10.22 12.66 15.32
CA LEU A 191 -9.45 11.99 16.36
C LEU A 191 -8.81 12.99 17.32
N HIS A 192 -8.30 14.12 16.82
CA HIS A 192 -7.72 15.17 17.66
C HIS A 192 -8.74 15.76 18.64
N LEU A 193 -9.98 15.99 18.18
CA LEU A 193 -11.04 16.60 18.99
C LEU A 193 -11.64 15.65 20.02
N HIS A 194 -11.75 14.35 19.68
CA HIS A 194 -12.52 13.39 20.48
C HIS A 194 -11.66 12.38 21.24
N ARG A 195 -10.33 12.38 21.04
CA ARG A 195 -9.40 11.43 21.66
C ARG A 195 -8.23 12.13 22.34
N ARG A 196 -7.71 11.54 23.42
CA ARG A 196 -6.67 12.13 24.28
C ARG A 196 -5.28 11.50 24.11
N GLU A 197 -5.23 10.31 23.53
CA GLU A 197 -4.04 9.50 23.30
C GLU A 197 -3.03 10.21 22.42
N GLY A 198 -3.51 10.95 21.43
CA GLY A 198 -2.66 11.68 20.50
C GLY A 198 -2.08 10.82 19.38
N CYS A 199 -0.91 11.22 18.91
CA CYS A 199 -0.15 10.55 17.87
C CYS A 199 1.31 10.38 18.32
N THR A 200 2.12 9.76 17.48
CA THR A 200 3.58 9.77 17.65
C THR A 200 4.23 10.69 16.61
N THR A 201 5.56 10.81 16.61
CA THR A 201 6.29 11.49 15.54
C THR A 201 6.08 10.82 14.18
N ALA A 202 5.69 9.54 14.16
CA ALA A 202 5.44 8.80 12.92
C ALA A 202 4.27 9.39 12.12
N ALA A 203 3.28 10.03 12.76
CA ALA A 203 2.20 10.72 12.06
C ALA A 203 2.74 11.78 11.09
N MET A 204 3.56 12.71 11.60
CA MET A 204 4.11 13.80 10.79
C MET A 204 5.20 13.30 9.83
N ASP A 205 6.05 12.36 10.26
CA ASP A 205 7.10 11.80 9.41
C ASP A 205 6.51 11.08 8.19
N ARG A 206 5.47 10.26 8.37
CA ARG A 206 4.83 9.52 7.27
C ARG A 206 3.91 10.40 6.43
N ALA A 207 3.16 11.33 7.04
CA ALA A 207 2.39 12.32 6.29
C ALA A 207 3.31 13.14 5.37
N ALA A 208 4.49 13.53 5.85
CA ALA A 208 5.48 14.22 5.04
C ALA A 208 6.03 13.33 3.92
N GLY A 209 6.38 12.08 4.24
CA GLY A 209 6.86 11.09 3.28
C GLY A 209 5.91 10.80 2.12
N ASN A 210 4.60 10.90 2.38
CA ASN A 210 3.54 10.67 1.39
C ASN A 210 2.97 11.97 0.80
N GLY A 211 3.53 13.14 1.13
CA GLY A 211 3.18 14.41 0.49
C GLY A 211 1.93 15.11 1.04
N HIS A 212 1.42 14.69 2.20
CA HIS A 212 0.21 15.23 2.81
C HIS A 212 0.48 16.51 3.61
N LEU A 213 0.76 17.62 2.91
CA LEU A 213 1.14 18.89 3.52
C LEU A 213 0.05 19.48 4.44
N ASP A 214 -1.21 19.30 4.10
CA ASP A 214 -2.37 19.73 4.90
C ASP A 214 -2.39 19.05 6.28
N VAL A 215 -2.17 17.73 6.31
CA VAL A 215 -1.99 16.96 7.56
C VAL A 215 -0.75 17.42 8.32
N VAL A 216 0.39 17.63 7.65
CA VAL A 216 1.62 18.13 8.30
C VAL A 216 1.39 19.47 8.97
N LYS A 217 0.71 20.41 8.29
CA LYS A 217 0.33 21.72 8.85
C LYS A 217 -0.60 21.60 10.04
N PHE A 218 -1.62 20.74 9.94
CA PHE A 218 -2.56 20.50 11.03
C PHE A 218 -1.84 19.95 12.27
N LEU A 219 -1.03 18.90 12.10
CA LEU A 219 -0.26 18.29 13.19
C LEU A 219 0.71 19.30 13.80
N HIS A 220 1.38 20.12 12.99
CA HIS A 220 2.27 21.16 13.53
C HIS A 220 1.54 22.19 14.38
N ALA A 221 0.36 22.62 13.95
CA ALA A 221 -0.40 23.67 14.64
C ALA A 221 -1.06 23.17 15.94
N HIS A 222 -1.49 21.90 15.98
CA HIS A 222 -2.35 21.38 17.05
C HIS A 222 -1.71 20.30 17.92
N ARG A 223 -0.57 19.73 17.51
CA ARG A 223 0.14 18.64 18.23
C ARG A 223 1.54 19.09 18.67
N ARG A 224 2.04 18.51 19.75
CA ARG A 224 3.34 18.86 20.35
C ARG A 224 4.43 17.83 20.07
N GLU A 225 4.05 16.65 19.60
CA GLU A 225 4.92 15.52 19.30
C GLU A 225 5.93 15.86 18.22
N GLY A 226 5.51 16.62 17.20
CA GLY A 226 6.39 17.10 16.14
C GLY A 226 6.75 16.02 15.12
N CYS A 227 7.94 16.15 14.54
CA CYS A 227 8.50 15.19 13.60
C CYS A 227 9.92 14.82 13.99
N THR A 228 10.49 13.84 13.30
CA THR A 228 11.93 13.60 13.34
C THR A 228 12.59 14.16 12.09
N LYS A 229 13.90 13.93 11.94
CA LYS A 229 14.62 14.24 10.71
C LYS A 229 14.18 13.35 9.54
N ALA A 230 13.46 12.25 9.82
CA ALA A 230 12.91 11.37 8.81
C ALA A 230 11.85 12.07 7.95
N ALA A 231 11.05 13.01 8.49
CA ALA A 231 10.05 13.74 7.70
C ALA A 231 10.61 14.36 6.42
N ILE A 232 11.72 15.10 6.52
CA ILE A 232 12.36 15.73 5.35
C ILE A 232 12.99 14.67 4.43
N SER A 233 13.66 13.66 4.99
CA SER A 233 14.29 12.60 4.18
C SER A 233 13.27 11.77 3.39
N LEU A 234 12.13 11.43 4.01
CA LEU A 234 11.05 10.69 3.37
C LEU A 234 10.33 11.57 2.33
N ALA A 235 10.02 12.83 2.67
CA ALA A 235 9.44 13.76 1.71
C ALA A 235 10.37 13.99 0.50
N ALA A 236 11.68 13.99 0.74
CA ALA A 236 12.70 14.07 -0.29
C ALA A 236 12.75 12.81 -1.17
N ALA A 237 12.61 11.60 -0.60
CA ALA A 237 12.47 10.36 -1.37
C ALA A 237 11.22 10.37 -2.26
N GLY A 238 10.09 10.87 -1.73
CA GLY A 238 8.79 10.92 -2.41
C GLY A 238 8.64 12.05 -3.42
N GLY A 239 9.62 12.97 -3.54
CA GLY A 239 9.53 14.09 -4.50
C GLY A 239 8.60 15.21 -4.05
N HIS A 240 8.31 15.31 -2.75
CA HIS A 240 7.36 16.27 -2.21
C HIS A 240 8.04 17.59 -1.84
N LEU A 241 8.51 18.34 -2.84
CA LEU A 241 9.22 19.62 -2.65
C LEU A 241 8.47 20.60 -1.75
N HIS A 242 7.16 20.75 -1.95
CA HIS A 242 6.32 21.65 -1.16
C HIS A 242 6.30 21.29 0.35
N VAL A 243 6.34 20.00 0.69
CA VAL A 243 6.49 19.53 2.08
C VAL A 243 7.90 19.81 2.60
N VAL A 244 8.94 19.52 1.81
CA VAL A 244 10.35 19.78 2.20
C VAL A 244 10.59 21.26 2.48
N GLN A 245 10.09 22.14 1.61
CA GLN A 245 10.16 23.59 1.78
C GLN A 245 9.50 24.01 3.08
N TRP A 246 8.25 23.58 3.28
CA TRP A 246 7.48 23.94 4.45
C TRP A 246 8.15 23.46 5.76
N LEU A 247 8.61 22.20 5.80
CA LEU A 247 9.32 21.65 6.96
C LEU A 247 10.63 22.41 7.24
N CYS A 248 11.41 22.75 6.22
CA CYS A 248 12.64 23.52 6.39
C CYS A 248 12.41 24.92 6.98
N ASP A 249 11.26 25.52 6.70
CA ASP A 249 10.94 26.88 7.14
C ASP A 249 10.23 26.91 8.52
N HIS A 250 9.55 25.83 8.91
CA HIS A 250 8.70 25.80 10.11
C HIS A 250 9.16 24.82 11.21
N ARG A 251 10.05 23.88 10.92
CA ARG A 251 10.53 22.87 11.88
C ARG A 251 12.00 23.07 12.24
N LYS A 252 12.37 22.73 13.47
CA LYS A 252 13.69 23.00 14.05
C LYS A 252 14.60 21.78 14.03
N GLU A 253 14.02 20.60 13.80
CA GLU A 253 14.70 19.31 13.76
C GLU A 253 15.75 19.25 12.65
N GLY A 254 15.52 20.00 11.57
CA GLY A 254 16.41 20.10 10.43
C GLY A 254 16.54 18.80 9.64
N TRP A 255 17.56 18.71 8.81
CA TRP A 255 17.83 17.56 7.94
C TRP A 255 19.32 17.20 7.92
N HIS A 256 19.62 15.94 7.60
CA HIS A 256 20.96 15.40 7.41
C HIS A 256 21.22 15.06 5.93
N GLY A 257 22.46 14.67 5.60
CA GLY A 257 22.84 14.24 4.26
C GLY A 257 21.92 13.17 3.65
N ASP A 258 21.24 12.37 4.47
CA ASP A 258 20.23 11.41 4.03
C ASP A 258 19.16 12.03 3.14
N ALA A 259 18.69 13.25 3.41
CA ALA A 259 17.67 13.89 2.57
C ALA A 259 18.16 14.13 1.13
N LEU A 260 19.44 14.47 0.97
CA LEU A 260 20.07 14.60 -0.36
C LEU A 260 20.24 13.24 -1.03
N THR A 261 20.66 12.22 -0.28
CA THR A 261 20.80 10.86 -0.79
C THR A 261 19.45 10.30 -1.27
N HIS A 262 18.39 10.51 -0.50
CA HIS A 262 17.03 10.07 -0.82
C HIS A 262 16.44 10.84 -2.00
N ALA A 263 16.61 12.17 -2.07
CA ALA A 263 16.22 12.96 -3.23
C ALA A 263 16.93 12.48 -4.50
N ALA A 264 18.23 12.19 -4.42
CA ALA A 264 19.00 11.69 -5.55
C ALA A 264 18.54 10.29 -5.98
N ALA A 265 18.32 9.39 -5.02
CA ALA A 265 17.82 8.04 -5.27
C ALA A 265 16.41 8.02 -5.88
N GLY A 266 15.57 9.01 -5.55
CA GLY A 266 14.21 9.16 -6.11
C GLY A 266 14.13 9.98 -7.40
N GLY A 267 15.25 10.59 -7.85
CA GLY A 267 15.29 11.35 -9.10
C GLY A 267 14.90 12.84 -8.99
N HIS A 268 14.85 13.40 -7.78
CA HIS A 268 14.23 14.71 -7.51
C HIS A 268 15.27 15.85 -7.52
N VAL A 269 15.56 16.37 -8.72
CA VAL A 269 16.54 17.46 -8.94
C VAL A 269 16.13 18.77 -8.27
N ASP A 270 14.84 19.07 -8.26
CA ASP A 270 14.25 20.27 -7.64
C ASP A 270 14.48 20.31 -6.12
N ILE A 271 14.32 19.17 -5.44
CA ILE A 271 14.61 19.03 -4.01
C ILE A 271 16.10 19.14 -3.75
N LEU A 272 16.94 18.50 -4.58
CA LEU A 272 18.39 18.65 -4.48
C LEU A 272 18.82 20.11 -4.63
N ALA A 273 18.29 20.82 -5.63
CA ALA A 273 18.57 22.23 -5.87
C ALA A 273 18.18 23.09 -4.67
N PHE A 274 16.99 22.88 -4.11
CA PHE A 274 16.52 23.60 -2.93
C PHE A 274 17.39 23.33 -1.68
N LEU A 275 17.67 22.06 -1.39
CA LEU A 275 18.45 21.68 -0.19
C LEU A 275 19.91 22.15 -0.30
N LEU A 276 20.53 22.03 -1.49
CA LEU A 276 21.88 22.52 -1.74
C LEU A 276 21.95 24.06 -1.76
N GLN A 277 20.90 24.75 -2.17
CA GLN A 277 20.83 26.21 -2.03
C GLN A 277 20.87 26.62 -0.55
N LYS A 278 20.14 25.92 0.34
CA LYS A 278 20.17 26.22 1.79
C LYS A 278 21.48 25.79 2.45
N ARG A 279 22.07 24.66 2.04
CA ARG A 279 23.36 24.17 2.58
C ARG A 279 24.25 23.60 1.47
N PRO A 280 25.06 24.43 0.81
CA PRO A 280 25.88 24.01 -0.34
C PRO A 280 26.91 22.91 -0.04
N ARG A 281 27.34 22.80 1.23
CA ARG A 281 28.34 21.81 1.70
C ARG A 281 27.71 20.64 2.46
N ALA A 282 26.38 20.49 2.47
CA ALA A 282 25.74 19.37 3.15
C ALA A 282 25.99 18.05 2.41
N GLY A 283 26.30 17.00 3.18
CA GLY A 283 26.32 15.60 2.73
C GLY A 283 27.53 15.17 1.89
N CYS A 284 27.78 13.86 1.92
CA CYS A 284 28.63 13.14 0.96
C CYS A 284 27.71 12.49 -0.09
N LEU A 285 27.65 13.09 -1.28
CA LEU A 285 26.71 12.70 -2.34
C LEU A 285 27.15 11.50 -3.17
N VAL A 286 28.27 10.87 -2.84
CA VAL A 286 28.76 9.68 -3.55
C VAL A 286 27.68 8.59 -3.55
N LEU A 287 27.10 8.29 -2.38
CA LEU A 287 26.01 7.31 -2.29
C LEU A 287 24.75 7.76 -3.02
N GLY A 288 24.36 9.04 -2.91
CA GLY A 288 23.19 9.58 -3.62
C GLY A 288 23.33 9.47 -5.13
N MET A 289 24.53 9.74 -5.65
CA MET A 289 24.83 9.66 -7.07
C MET A 289 24.93 8.22 -7.58
N ASP A 290 25.48 7.31 -6.77
CA ASP A 290 25.48 5.87 -7.04
C ASP A 290 24.05 5.32 -7.16
N LEU A 291 23.16 5.71 -6.24
CA LEU A 291 21.75 5.30 -6.24
C LEU A 291 20.98 5.93 -7.39
N ALA A 292 21.19 7.22 -7.67
CA ALA A 292 20.59 7.90 -8.82
C ALA A 292 20.94 7.19 -10.14
N ALA A 293 22.21 6.81 -10.31
CA ALA A 293 22.65 6.05 -11.47
C ALA A 293 22.05 4.63 -11.53
N THR A 294 22.02 3.94 -10.38
CA THR A 294 21.43 2.60 -10.27
C THR A 294 19.94 2.59 -10.59
N ASN A 295 19.22 3.67 -10.30
CA ASN A 295 17.79 3.83 -10.57
C ASN A 295 17.50 4.54 -11.91
N GLY A 296 18.53 4.88 -12.69
CA GLY A 296 18.37 5.44 -14.04
C GLY A 296 18.06 6.93 -14.09
N HIS A 297 18.26 7.66 -12.99
CA HIS A 297 17.99 9.10 -12.89
C HIS A 297 19.14 9.94 -13.47
N LEU A 298 19.24 9.97 -14.80
CA LEU A 298 20.30 10.72 -15.51
C LEU A 298 20.29 12.23 -15.20
N ASP A 299 19.11 12.82 -14.98
CA ASP A 299 19.01 14.26 -14.70
C ASP A 299 19.64 14.63 -13.36
N VAL A 300 19.48 13.77 -12.35
CA VAL A 300 20.19 13.88 -11.06
C VAL A 300 21.69 13.71 -11.27
N VAL A 301 22.12 12.71 -12.06
CA VAL A 301 23.56 12.49 -12.34
C VAL A 301 24.18 13.73 -12.99
N LYS A 302 23.52 14.32 -14.01
CA LYS A 302 23.97 15.56 -14.67
C LYS A 302 23.98 16.75 -13.71
N PHE A 303 22.92 16.90 -12.92
CA PHE A 303 22.81 17.99 -11.96
C PHE A 303 23.93 17.93 -10.92
N LEU A 304 24.17 16.76 -10.33
CA LEU A 304 25.23 16.58 -9.34
C LEU A 304 26.62 16.72 -9.96
N HIS A 305 26.85 16.19 -11.17
CA HIS A 305 28.12 16.36 -11.88
C HIS A 305 28.47 17.84 -12.10
N THR A 306 27.48 18.68 -12.42
CA THR A 306 27.71 20.11 -12.71
C THR A 306 27.80 20.98 -11.47
N HIS A 307 27.16 20.59 -10.36
CA HIS A 307 27.06 21.42 -9.15
C HIS A 307 27.94 20.94 -7.98
N ARG A 308 28.52 19.74 -8.07
CA ARG A 308 29.31 19.11 -7.00
C ARG A 308 30.60 18.51 -7.54
N LYS A 309 31.58 18.32 -6.64
CA LYS A 309 32.89 17.72 -6.95
C LYS A 309 33.12 16.39 -6.24
N ASP A 310 32.10 15.81 -5.59
CA ASP A 310 32.25 14.57 -4.82
C ASP A 310 32.36 13.33 -5.70
N GLY A 311 31.88 13.42 -6.95
CA GLY A 311 31.81 12.30 -7.89
C GLY A 311 30.89 11.17 -7.42
N CYS A 312 31.01 10.04 -8.09
CA CYS A 312 30.36 8.78 -7.74
C CYS A 312 31.39 7.66 -7.64
N SER A 313 31.02 6.50 -7.09
CA SER A 313 31.89 5.32 -7.08
C SER A 313 31.67 4.45 -8.32
N ASP A 314 32.51 3.43 -8.49
CA ASP A 314 32.35 2.41 -9.55
C ASP A 314 30.99 1.68 -9.47
N LYS A 315 30.33 1.70 -8.31
CA LYS A 315 29.00 1.11 -8.11
C LYS A 315 27.94 1.80 -8.96
N ALA A 316 28.08 3.11 -9.24
CA ALA A 316 27.15 3.85 -10.08
C ALA A 316 27.05 3.25 -11.49
N LEU A 317 28.20 3.03 -12.13
CA LEU A 317 28.28 2.47 -13.47
C LEU A 317 27.83 1.00 -13.48
N ALA A 318 28.27 0.22 -12.50
CA ALA A 318 27.88 -1.19 -12.38
C ALA A 318 26.36 -1.35 -12.16
N GLY A 319 25.75 -0.50 -11.33
CA GLY A 319 24.31 -0.47 -11.07
C GLY A 319 23.51 -0.08 -12.32
N ALA A 320 23.93 0.97 -13.03
CA ALA A 320 23.29 1.40 -14.27
C ALA A 320 23.35 0.31 -15.36
N LEU A 321 24.47 -0.40 -15.49
CA LEU A 321 24.61 -1.53 -16.42
C LEU A 321 23.69 -2.70 -16.03
N ARG A 322 23.72 -3.11 -14.76
CA ARG A 322 22.90 -4.22 -14.24
C ARG A 322 21.40 -3.99 -14.46
N ASN A 323 20.95 -2.75 -14.31
CA ASN A 323 19.54 -2.39 -14.46
C ASN A 323 19.17 -1.90 -15.87
N GLY A 324 20.10 -1.96 -16.84
CA GLY A 324 19.82 -1.65 -18.24
C GLY A 324 19.62 -0.16 -18.55
N HIS A 325 20.12 0.75 -17.71
CA HIS A 325 19.98 2.20 -17.89
C HIS A 325 21.00 2.76 -18.88
N THR A 326 20.80 2.46 -20.17
CA THR A 326 21.72 2.78 -21.27
C THR A 326 22.04 4.28 -21.39
N HIS A 327 21.09 5.15 -21.08
CA HIS A 327 21.25 6.61 -21.08
C HIS A 327 22.22 7.11 -19.99
N VAL A 328 22.19 6.48 -18.81
CA VAL A 328 23.15 6.76 -17.73
C VAL A 328 24.53 6.22 -18.09
N VAL A 329 24.60 5.00 -18.62
CA VAL A 329 25.86 4.38 -19.07
C VAL A 329 26.52 5.21 -20.16
N ALA A 330 25.77 5.67 -21.17
CA ALA A 330 26.28 6.54 -22.23
C ALA A 330 26.88 7.85 -21.67
N TYR A 331 26.24 8.41 -20.63
CA TYR A 331 26.76 9.58 -19.95
C TYR A 331 28.09 9.30 -19.22
N PHE A 332 28.18 8.18 -18.50
CA PHE A 332 29.42 7.75 -17.84
C PHE A 332 30.54 7.39 -18.83
N LEU A 333 30.24 6.82 -20.00
CA LEU A 333 31.26 6.57 -21.01
C LEU A 333 31.87 7.87 -21.55
N LYS A 334 31.08 8.94 -21.59
CA LYS A 334 31.55 10.26 -22.05
C LYS A 334 32.27 11.07 -20.96
N HIS A 335 31.84 10.94 -19.71
CA HIS A 335 32.27 11.82 -18.60
C HIS A 335 32.91 11.08 -17.40
N GLY A 336 33.08 9.76 -17.49
CA GLY A 336 33.44 8.92 -16.36
C GLY A 336 34.84 9.14 -15.81
N ASP A 337 35.77 9.65 -16.61
CA ASP A 337 37.15 9.96 -16.16
C ASP A 337 37.18 11.04 -15.06
N ASP A 338 36.24 12.00 -15.14
CA ASP A 338 36.10 13.11 -14.20
C ASP A 338 35.09 12.80 -13.08
N LEU A 339 34.11 11.93 -13.37
CA LEU A 339 32.94 11.72 -12.52
C LEU A 339 33.05 10.51 -11.61
N ILE A 340 33.71 9.44 -12.06
CA ILE A 340 33.88 8.22 -11.30
C ILE A 340 35.18 8.32 -10.51
N HIS A 341 35.04 8.26 -9.20
CA HIS A 341 36.14 8.33 -8.25
C HIS A 341 36.56 6.94 -7.79
N GLY A 342 37.86 6.71 -7.74
CA GLY A 342 38.48 5.53 -7.16
C GLY A 342 39.60 5.90 -6.19
N VAL A 343 40.02 4.93 -5.38
CA VAL A 343 41.16 5.11 -4.47
C VAL A 343 42.43 5.27 -5.30
N CYS A 344 43.10 6.41 -5.17
CA CYS A 344 44.37 6.67 -5.85
C CYS A 344 45.49 5.81 -5.25
N CYS A 345 46.17 5.00 -6.06
CA CYS A 345 47.31 4.19 -5.61
C CYS A 345 48.50 5.02 -5.08
N ALA A 346 48.62 6.29 -5.47
CA ALA A 346 49.72 7.15 -5.06
C ALA A 346 49.45 7.94 -3.76
N CYS A 347 48.23 8.42 -3.53
CA CYS A 347 47.90 9.21 -2.32
C CYS A 347 46.91 8.54 -1.35
N GLY A 348 46.30 7.41 -1.73
CA GLY A 348 45.33 6.69 -0.90
C GLY A 348 43.95 7.35 -0.78
N PHE A 349 43.72 8.52 -1.40
CA PHE A 349 42.44 9.24 -1.34
C PHE A 349 41.54 8.90 -2.53
N ASN A 350 40.22 9.03 -2.33
CA ASN A 350 39.24 8.88 -3.39
C ASN A 350 39.29 10.10 -4.34
N LYS A 351 39.58 9.86 -5.62
CA LYS A 351 39.85 10.89 -6.63
C LYS A 351 39.33 10.46 -8.00
N PRO A 352 39.09 11.41 -8.93
CA PRO A 352 38.78 11.06 -10.33
C PRO A 352 39.83 10.11 -10.92
N ARG A 353 39.37 9.15 -11.75
CA ARG A 353 40.21 8.10 -12.34
C ARG A 353 41.44 8.65 -13.09
N ARG A 354 41.36 9.85 -13.67
CA ARG A 354 42.48 10.50 -14.38
C ARG A 354 43.05 11.75 -13.71
N HIS A 355 42.88 11.92 -12.41
CA HIS A 355 43.46 13.09 -11.75
C HIS A 355 45.00 13.05 -11.75
N ALA A 356 45.63 14.23 -11.90
CA ALA A 356 47.07 14.38 -11.74
C ALA A 356 47.42 14.33 -10.24
N CYS A 357 47.92 13.19 -9.76
CA CYS A 357 48.37 13.07 -8.38
C CYS A 357 49.74 13.72 -8.20
N LEU A 358 49.85 14.67 -7.27
CA LEU A 358 51.11 15.35 -6.95
C LEU A 358 52.01 14.54 -6.01
N VAL A 359 51.50 13.45 -5.42
CA VAL A 359 52.29 12.50 -4.64
C VAL A 359 52.97 11.55 -5.62
N LYS A 360 54.30 11.60 -5.69
CA LYS A 360 55.08 10.62 -6.47
C LYS A 360 54.87 9.24 -5.83
N SER A 361 54.51 8.25 -6.63
CA SER A 361 54.48 6.85 -6.18
C SER A 361 55.84 6.50 -5.57
N MET A 362 55.84 5.99 -4.33
CA MET A 362 57.05 5.44 -3.70
C MET A 362 57.54 4.21 -4.46
#